data_AF-A0A382GLB4-F1
#
_entry.id   AF-A0A382GLB4-F1
#
_cell.length_a   1.000
_cell.length_b   1.000
_cell.length_c   1.000
_cell.angle_alpha   90.00
_cell.angle_beta   90.00
_cell.angle_gamma   90.00
#
_symmetry.space_group_name_H-M   'P 1'
#
loop_
_entity.id
_entity.type
_entity.pdbx_description
1 polymer ?
#
loop_
_entity_poly.entity_id
_entity_poly.type
_entity_poly.pdbx_seq_one_letter_code
_entity_poly.pdbx_strand_id
1 'polypeptide(L)'
;VERIKDNIKTMCTHFTKAALSAAVISCLSTPAFAQTYDQDIETLTVTGTRLPISLTKLPGSVSVLTESDINASGALQLTDLIRGLPGVSLSQSGSPGGLTELRVRGGETNHLLVLIDGVVANDVGQGSLVDLAHLT
;
A
#
# COMPACT_ATOMS: atom_id res chain seq x y z
N VAL A 1 6.66 -23.14 -78.57
CA VAL A 1 5.94 -21.90 -78.16
C VAL A 1 5.01 -22.17 -76.97
N GLU A 2 4.24 -23.26 -76.97
CA GLU A 2 3.41 -23.74 -75.83
C GLU A 2 4.13 -23.71 -74.47
N ARG A 3 5.32 -24.33 -74.40
CA ARG A 3 6.12 -24.52 -73.17
C ARG A 3 6.58 -23.21 -72.49
N ILE A 4 6.69 -22.11 -73.25
CA ILE A 4 7.07 -20.79 -72.72
C ILE A 4 5.86 -20.09 -72.10
N LYS A 5 4.66 -20.32 -72.66
CA LYS A 5 3.40 -19.74 -72.21
C LYS A 5 2.99 -20.30 -70.83
N ASP A 6 3.27 -21.58 -70.59
CA ASP A 6 2.97 -22.24 -69.32
C ASP A 6 3.88 -21.77 -68.17
N ASN A 7 5.14 -21.46 -68.47
CA ASN A 7 6.10 -20.98 -67.46
C ASN A 7 5.75 -19.56 -66.98
N ILE A 8 5.28 -18.69 -67.89
CA ILE A 8 4.81 -17.33 -67.57
C ILE A 8 3.53 -17.39 -66.72
N LYS A 9 2.60 -18.30 -67.06
CA LYS A 9 1.33 -18.47 -66.33
C LYS A 9 1.57 -18.97 -64.90
N THR A 10 2.51 -19.90 -64.73
CA THR A 10 2.91 -20.41 -63.41
C THR A 10 3.53 -19.30 -62.56
N MET A 11 4.43 -18.48 -63.14
CA MET A 11 5.08 -17.36 -62.44
C MET A 11 4.08 -16.29 -61.97
N CYS A 12 3.10 -15.92 -62.80
CA CYS A 12 2.05 -14.96 -62.43
C CYS A 12 1.10 -15.47 -61.33
N THR A 13 0.91 -16.78 -61.22
CA THR A 13 0.02 -17.41 -60.22
C THR A 13 0.65 -17.48 -58.83
N HIS A 14 1.99 -17.50 -58.74
CA HIS A 14 2.70 -17.42 -57.46
C HIS A 14 2.74 -16.00 -56.90
N PHE A 15 2.87 -15.00 -57.78
CA PHE A 15 2.88 -13.59 -57.38
C PHE A 15 1.54 -13.12 -56.78
N THR A 16 0.42 -13.61 -57.31
CA THR A 16 -0.93 -13.30 -56.78
C THR A 16 -1.21 -13.95 -55.42
N LYS A 17 -0.64 -15.13 -55.14
CA LYS A 17 -0.75 -15.80 -53.83
C LYS A 17 0.07 -15.10 -52.74
N ALA A 18 1.22 -14.53 -53.09
CA ALA A 18 2.06 -13.77 -52.16
C ALA A 18 1.39 -12.46 -51.70
N ALA A 19 0.67 -11.77 -52.59
CA ALA A 19 -0.06 -10.54 -52.26
C ALA A 19 -1.22 -10.78 -51.28
N LEU A 20 -1.91 -11.92 -51.40
CA LEU A 20 -3.03 -12.28 -50.52
C LEU A 20 -2.56 -12.56 -49.07
N SER A 21 -1.38 -13.16 -48.92
CA SER A 21 -0.79 -13.46 -47.60
C SER A 21 -0.37 -12.19 -46.85
N ALA A 22 0.13 -11.17 -47.54
CA ALA A 22 0.59 -9.93 -46.91
C ALA A 22 -0.57 -9.09 -46.32
N ALA A 23 -1.73 -9.11 -46.96
CA ALA A 23 -2.91 -8.37 -46.48
C ALA A 23 -3.44 -8.91 -45.13
N VAL A 24 -3.42 -10.23 -44.92
CA VAL A 24 -3.91 -10.86 -43.68
C VAL A 24 -3.04 -10.49 -42.48
N ILE A 25 -1.73 -10.34 -42.66
CA ILE A 25 -0.79 -9.99 -41.59
C ILE A 25 -1.00 -8.56 -41.08
N SER A 26 -1.41 -7.63 -41.96
CA SER A 26 -1.63 -6.23 -41.58
C SER A 26 -2.85 -6.02 -40.67
N CYS A 27 -3.87 -6.88 -40.74
CA CYS A 27 -5.10 -6.76 -39.95
C CYS A 27 -4.95 -7.24 -38.49
N LEU A 28 -3.82 -7.86 -38.11
CA LEU A 28 -3.56 -8.30 -36.74
C LEU A 28 -2.81 -7.26 -35.88
N SER A 29 -2.44 -6.11 -36.45
CA SER A 29 -1.83 -5.02 -35.70
C SER A 29 -2.89 -4.21 -34.97
N THR A 30 -3.40 -4.74 -33.86
CA THR A 30 -4.11 -3.94 -32.87
C THR A 30 -3.10 -3.09 -32.10
N PRO A 31 -3.15 -1.75 -32.16
CA PRO A 31 -2.34 -0.91 -31.28
C PRO A 31 -2.80 -1.16 -29.83
N ALA A 32 -1.87 -1.60 -28.98
CA ALA A 32 -2.10 -1.69 -27.55
C ALA A 32 -2.11 -0.27 -26.97
N PHE A 33 -3.31 0.26 -26.71
CA PHE A 33 -3.44 1.49 -25.93
C PHE A 33 -3.12 1.18 -24.46
N ALA A 34 -2.01 1.71 -23.96
CA ALA A 34 -1.72 1.69 -22.53
C ALA A 34 -2.73 2.60 -21.82
N GLN A 35 -3.61 2.02 -21.01
CA GLN A 35 -4.53 2.77 -20.15
C GLN A 35 -3.70 3.45 -19.06
N THR A 36 -3.56 4.78 -19.15
CA THR A 36 -3.03 5.59 -18.06
C THR A 36 -4.11 5.67 -16.99
N TYR A 37 -3.96 4.85 -15.96
CA TYR A 37 -4.83 4.85 -14.79
C TYR A 37 -4.34 5.94 -13.85
N ASP A 38 -4.97 7.12 -13.93
CA ASP A 38 -4.75 8.22 -13.00
C ASP A 38 -5.45 7.87 -11.68
N GLN A 39 -4.73 7.15 -10.81
CA GLN A 39 -5.13 6.99 -9.42
C GLN A 39 -4.71 8.23 -8.68
N ASP A 40 -5.68 8.92 -8.12
CA ASP A 40 -5.45 9.90 -7.06
C ASP A 40 -4.84 9.14 -5.88
N ILE A 41 -3.51 9.03 -5.85
CA ILE A 41 -2.79 8.25 -4.84
C ILE A 41 -2.83 9.04 -3.55
N GLU A 42 -3.76 8.68 -2.67
CA GLU A 42 -3.85 9.20 -1.33
C GLU A 42 -2.50 9.02 -0.62
N THR A 43 -1.85 10.15 -0.35
CA THR A 43 -0.52 10.20 0.25
C THR A 43 -0.68 10.53 1.73
N LEU A 44 -0.73 9.48 2.55
CA LEU A 44 -0.79 9.60 4.00
C LEU A 44 0.63 9.81 4.55
N THR A 45 0.83 10.90 5.30
CA THR A 45 2.12 11.18 5.92
C THR A 45 2.26 10.38 7.21
N VAL A 46 3.17 9.41 7.23
CA VAL A 46 3.47 8.60 8.40
C VAL A 46 4.67 9.19 9.12
N THR A 47 4.51 9.64 10.37
CA THR A 47 5.59 10.28 11.15
C THR A 47 6.84 9.38 11.31
N GLY A 48 6.66 8.05 11.26
CA GLY A 48 7.78 7.08 11.29
C GLY A 48 8.74 7.20 10.10
N THR A 49 8.25 7.68 8.95
CA THR A 49 9.07 8.02 7.80
C THR A 49 9.05 9.53 7.65
N ARG A 50 10.17 10.20 7.94
CA ARG A 50 10.31 11.67 7.89
C ARG A 50 10.00 12.31 6.52
N LEU A 51 9.59 11.51 5.53
CA LEU A 51 9.16 11.90 4.19
C LEU A 51 7.75 11.35 3.95
N PRO A 52 6.85 12.14 3.33
CA PRO A 52 5.52 11.66 2.95
C PRO A 52 5.66 10.55 1.90
N ILE A 53 5.19 9.35 2.24
CA ILE A 53 5.15 8.21 1.33
C ILE A 53 3.79 7.52 1.42
N SER A 54 3.26 7.08 0.29
CA SER A 54 2.00 6.34 0.27
C SER A 54 2.12 5.02 1.04
N LEU A 55 1.06 4.63 1.76
CA LEU A 55 1.03 3.41 2.58
C LEU A 55 1.38 2.15 1.78
N THR A 56 0.97 2.07 0.51
CA THR A 56 1.26 0.92 -0.37
C THR A 56 2.75 0.77 -0.68
N LYS A 57 3.53 1.84 -0.56
CA LYS A 57 4.96 1.88 -0.86
C LYS A 57 5.84 1.78 0.39
N LEU A 58 5.24 1.72 1.58
CA LEU A 58 5.99 1.64 2.84
C LEU A 58 6.50 0.21 3.08
N PRO A 59 7.82 0.00 3.24
CA PRO A 59 8.36 -1.27 3.70
C PRO A 59 8.14 -1.42 5.22
N GLY A 60 6.94 -1.83 5.62
CA GLY A 60 6.62 -2.00 7.03
C GLY A 60 5.14 -2.29 7.27
N SER A 61 4.81 -2.64 8.51
CA SER A 61 3.42 -2.75 8.96
C SER A 61 3.04 -1.48 9.67
N VAL A 62 2.01 -0.81 9.15
CA VAL A 62 1.42 0.37 9.75
C VAL A 62 -0.07 0.13 9.91
N SER A 63 -0.58 0.48 11.08
CA SER A 63 -2.00 0.57 11.33
C SER A 63 -2.34 2.05 11.48
N VAL A 64 -3.28 2.51 10.67
CA VAL A 64 -3.82 3.87 10.73
C VAL A 64 -5.23 3.73 11.27
N LEU A 65 -5.56 4.56 12.24
CA LEU A 65 -6.89 4.65 12.78
C LEU A 65 -7.47 6.01 12.44
N THR A 66 -8.58 6.01 11.71
CA THR A 66 -9.26 7.21 11.25
C THR A 66 -10.35 7.64 12.23
N GLU A 67 -10.83 8.88 12.09
CA GLU A 67 -11.96 9.37 12.90
C GLU A 67 -13.20 8.47 12.80
N SER A 68 -13.49 7.92 11.61
CA SER A 68 -14.59 6.97 11.44
C SER A 68 -14.38 5.68 12.21
N ASP A 69 -13.14 5.19 12.30
CA ASP A 69 -12.84 3.97 13.07
C ASP A 69 -12.99 4.22 14.57
N ILE A 70 -12.58 5.40 15.04
CA ILE A 70 -12.74 5.83 16.43
C ILE A 70 -14.23 5.89 16.79
N ASN A 71 -15.03 6.56 15.95
CA ASN A 71 -16.48 6.67 16.16
C ASN A 71 -17.18 5.30 16.11
N ALA A 72 -16.74 4.40 15.23
CA ALA A 72 -17.31 3.05 15.12
C ALA A 72 -16.91 2.15 16.30
N SER A 73 -15.75 2.39 16.92
CA SER A 73 -15.25 1.58 18.04
C SER A 73 -16.07 1.74 19.32
N GLY A 74 -16.70 2.92 19.53
CA GLY A 74 -17.37 3.26 20.79
C GLY A 74 -16.43 3.33 22.00
N ALA A 75 -15.11 3.36 21.78
CA ALA A 75 -14.12 3.43 22.86
C ALA A 75 -14.20 4.79 23.57
N LEU A 76 -14.20 4.75 24.91
CA LEU A 76 -14.19 5.96 25.74
C LEU A 76 -12.77 6.42 26.07
N GLN A 77 -11.77 5.57 25.82
CA GLN A 77 -10.38 5.83 26.11
C GLN A 77 -9.49 5.35 24.97
N LEU A 78 -8.38 6.06 24.77
CA LEU A 78 -7.34 5.70 23.80
C LEU A 78 -6.74 4.30 24.06
N THR A 79 -6.68 3.88 25.32
CA THR A 79 -6.16 2.56 25.72
C THR A 79 -7.01 1.41 25.17
N ASP A 80 -8.34 1.56 25.16
CA ASP A 80 -9.27 0.55 24.63
C ASP A 80 -9.18 0.45 23.11
N LEU A 81 -9.03 1.60 22.47
CA LEU A 81 -8.84 1.75 21.03
C LEU A 81 -7.58 1.02 20.55
N ILE A 82 -6.44 1.30 21.20
CA ILE A 82 -5.13 0.71 20.86
C ILE A 82 -5.10 -0.80 21.18
N ARG A 83 -5.80 -1.24 22.22
CA ARG A 83 -5.89 -2.67 22.58
C ARG A 83 -6.54 -3.51 21.48
N GLY A 84 -7.34 -2.90 20.60
CA GLY A 84 -7.91 -3.56 19.42
C GLY A 84 -6.91 -3.81 18.29
N LEU A 85 -5.72 -3.20 18.33
CA LEU A 85 -4.74 -3.30 17.24
C LEU A 85 -3.95 -4.62 17.30
N PRO A 86 -3.73 -5.28 16.14
CA PRO A 86 -2.97 -6.51 16.10
C PRO A 86 -1.49 -6.27 16.44
N GLY A 87 -0.92 -7.14 17.27
CA GLY A 87 0.49 -7.07 17.63
C GLY A 87 0.83 -5.97 18.65
N VAL A 88 -0.18 -5.36 19.27
CA VAL A 88 -0.03 -4.44 20.40
C VAL A 88 -0.57 -5.13 21.65
N SER A 89 0.17 -5.05 22.76
CA SER A 89 -0.31 -5.45 24.09
C SER A 89 -0.12 -4.30 25.07
N LEU A 90 -1.11 -4.15 25.95
CA LEU A 90 -1.19 -3.04 26.87
C LEU A 90 -1.44 -3.58 28.28
N SER A 91 -0.61 -3.16 29.24
CA SER A 91 -0.76 -3.48 30.66
C SER A 91 -1.02 -2.19 31.41
N GLN A 92 -2.15 -2.10 32.11
CA GLN A 92 -2.53 -0.92 32.88
C GLN A 92 -2.56 -1.28 34.36
N SER A 93 -1.87 -0.48 35.17
CA SER A 93 -1.84 -0.65 36.63
C SER A 93 -2.78 0.35 37.30
N GLY A 94 -3.78 -0.15 38.01
CA GLY A 94 -4.71 0.66 38.82
C GLY A 94 -6.02 1.00 38.11
N SER A 95 -6.63 2.12 38.49
CA SER A 95 -7.89 2.63 37.92
C SER A 95 -7.68 3.16 36.50
N PRO A 96 -8.76 3.46 35.74
CA PRO A 96 -8.64 4.15 34.47
C PRO A 96 -7.80 5.43 34.63
N GLY A 97 -6.82 5.61 33.74
CA GLY A 97 -5.81 6.64 33.86
C GLY A 97 -4.60 6.30 34.74
N GLY A 98 -4.47 5.05 35.16
CA GLY A 98 -3.26 4.55 35.82
C GLY A 98 -2.10 4.35 34.84
N LEU A 99 -0.93 4.04 35.40
CA LEU A 99 0.31 3.78 34.64
C LEU A 99 0.06 2.72 33.56
N THR A 100 0.34 3.09 32.32
CA THR A 100 0.09 2.24 31.15
C THR A 100 1.40 1.89 30.46
N GLU A 101 1.64 0.58 30.34
CA GLU A 101 2.77 0.00 29.62
C GLU A 101 2.28 -0.55 28.29
N LEU A 102 2.83 -0.03 27.20
CA LEU A 102 2.52 -0.44 25.84
C LEU A 102 3.68 -1.28 25.28
N ARG A 103 3.35 -2.41 24.64
CA ARG A 103 4.32 -3.32 24.02
C ARG A 103 3.89 -3.61 22.60
N VAL A 104 4.83 -3.56 21.65
CA VAL A 104 4.55 -3.79 20.23
C VAL A 104 5.42 -4.94 19.74
N ARG A 105 4.80 -5.97 19.17
CA ARG A 105 5.49 -7.16 18.60
C ARG A 105 6.45 -7.84 19.60
N GLY A 106 6.10 -7.86 20.89
CA GLY A 106 6.94 -8.44 21.95
C GLY A 106 8.12 -7.57 22.38
N GLY A 107 8.24 -6.35 21.86
CA GLY A 107 9.20 -5.36 22.34
C GLY A 107 8.78 -4.77 23.68
N GLU A 108 9.75 -4.59 24.57
CA GLU A 108 9.56 -3.92 25.86
C GLU A 108 9.22 -2.43 25.69
N THR A 109 8.45 -1.92 26.65
CA THR A 109 7.91 -0.56 26.63
C THR A 109 9.00 0.51 26.47
N ASN A 110 10.16 0.30 27.11
CA ASN A 110 11.31 1.20 27.10
C ASN A 110 11.96 1.40 25.71
N HIS A 111 11.67 0.54 24.74
CA HIS A 111 12.21 0.64 23.38
C HIS A 111 11.21 1.22 22.37
N LEU A 112 10.07 1.73 22.84
CA LEU A 112 9.06 2.34 22.00
C LEU A 112 9.15 3.85 22.02
N LEU A 113 8.78 4.50 20.93
CA LEU A 113 8.68 5.95 20.82
C LEU A 113 7.21 6.32 20.66
N VAL A 114 6.70 7.15 21.56
CA VAL A 114 5.34 7.69 21.51
C VAL A 114 5.42 9.17 21.22
N LEU A 115 4.71 9.58 20.17
CA LEU A 115 4.66 10.94 19.70
C LEU A 115 3.22 11.43 19.80
N ILE A 116 3.01 12.54 20.50
CA ILE A 116 1.72 13.26 20.52
C ILE A 116 1.97 14.55 19.74
N ASP A 117 1.24 14.72 18.63
CA ASP A 117 1.40 15.86 17.73
C ASP A 117 2.85 16.10 17.25
N GLY A 118 3.64 15.01 17.15
CA GLY A 118 5.05 15.06 16.76
C GLY A 118 6.03 15.37 17.90
N VAL A 119 5.54 15.59 19.13
CA VAL A 119 6.36 15.79 20.33
C VAL A 119 6.51 14.47 21.08
N VAL A 120 7.73 14.17 21.52
CA VAL A 120 8.01 12.95 22.29
C VAL A 120 7.28 13.02 23.63
N ALA A 121 6.38 12.06 23.86
CA ALA A 121 5.57 11.99 25.06
C ALA A 121 6.16 11.06 26.14
N ASN A 122 7.08 10.18 25.75
CA ASN A 122 7.61 9.14 26.62
C ASN A 122 9.12 9.32 26.87
N ASP A 123 9.55 9.09 28.11
CA ASP A 123 10.97 9.04 28.45
C ASP A 123 11.53 7.63 28.19
N VAL A 124 12.14 7.45 27.01
CA VAL A 124 12.77 6.19 26.58
C VAL A 124 13.96 5.79 27.47
N GLY A 125 14.53 6.71 28.25
CA GLY A 125 15.66 6.45 29.14
C GLY A 125 15.26 5.92 30.52
N GLN A 126 14.05 6.23 31.00
CA GLN A 126 13.58 5.92 32.35
C GLN A 126 12.39 4.94 32.39
N GLY A 127 12.23 4.12 31.34
CA GLY A 127 11.28 3.01 31.35
C GLY A 127 9.97 3.23 30.58
N SER A 128 9.84 4.33 29.82
CA SER A 128 8.74 4.56 28.86
C SER A 128 7.34 4.27 29.44
N LEU A 129 7.12 4.61 30.70
CA LEU A 129 5.77 4.63 31.25
C LEU A 129 5.06 5.84 30.65
N VAL A 130 4.01 5.61 29.88
CA VAL A 130 3.24 6.69 29.25
C VAL A 130 1.95 6.85 30.02
N ASP A 131 1.75 8.05 30.57
CA ASP A 131 0.46 8.44 31.11
C ASP A 131 -0.47 8.81 29.96
N LEU A 132 -1.28 7.85 29.52
CA LEU A 132 -2.33 8.06 28.51
C LEU A 132 -3.66 8.52 29.14
N ALA A 133 -3.72 8.73 30.46
CA ALA A 133 -4.94 9.09 31.18
C ALA A 133 -5.53 10.44 30.76
N HIS A 134 -4.64 11.36 30.40
CA HIS A 134 -4.98 12.74 30.12
C HIS A 134 -5.20 13.00 28.61
N LEU A 135 -5.18 11.96 27.78
CA LEU A 135 -5.54 12.04 26.36
C LEU A 135 -6.99 11.60 26.20
N THR A 136 -7.89 12.55 26.42
CA THR A 136 -9.34 12.42 26.20
C THR A 136 -9.73 12.84 24.80
#